data_AF-A0A920K2A2-F1
#
_entry.id   AF-A0A920K2A2-F1
#
_cell.length_a   1.000
_cell.length_b   1.000
_cell.length_c   1.000
_cell.angle_alpha   90.00
_cell.angle_beta   90.00
_cell.angle_gamma   90.00
#
_symmetry.space_group_name_H-M   'P 1'
#
loop_
_entity.id
_entity.type
_entity.pdbx_description
1 polymer ?
#
loop_
_entity_poly.entity_id
_entity_poly.type
_entity_poly.pdbx_seq_one_letter_code
_entity_poly.pdbx_strand_id
1 'polypeptide(L)'
;MKNLLPRRQTVFSFIVRWAMLIFLFILTATQFNLAEIAALGLNVPFADRLATSAQDLVGGLPLIATIFGFGFLIAMPVTGVIARWVKILPHVAHALGGFVGVGVTLFALKALFAITPIGAARDIDGFIALCLSGAIAGYVFSALKARGQN
;
A
#
# COMPACT_ATOMS: atom_id res chain seq x y z
N MET A 1 8.20 -24.55 -24.61
CA MET A 1 7.61 -23.20 -24.53
C MET A 1 7.14 -22.99 -23.10
N LYS A 2 7.80 -22.14 -22.31
CA LYS A 2 7.40 -21.89 -20.91
C LYS A 2 6.07 -21.13 -20.92
N ASN A 3 5.08 -21.62 -20.19
CA ASN A 3 3.75 -21.02 -20.09
C ASN A 3 3.83 -19.50 -19.92
N LEU A 4 3.31 -18.77 -20.90
CA LEU A 4 3.16 -17.31 -20.89
C LEU A 4 2.13 -16.84 -19.86
N LEU A 5 1.24 -17.74 -19.41
CA LEU A 5 0.18 -17.42 -18.47
C LEU A 5 0.66 -17.54 -17.02
N PRO A 6 0.41 -16.53 -16.17
CA PRO A 6 0.72 -16.60 -14.76
C PRO A 6 -0.09 -17.72 -14.09
N ARG A 7 0.57 -18.53 -13.25
CA ARG A 7 -0.08 -19.57 -12.43
C ARG A 7 -1.23 -18.96 -11.63
N ARG A 8 -2.38 -19.65 -11.52
CA ARG A 8 -3.58 -19.17 -10.78
C ARG A 8 -3.26 -18.63 -9.38
N GLN A 9 -2.31 -19.25 -8.69
CA GLN A 9 -1.85 -18.82 -7.36
C GLN A 9 -1.14 -17.46 -7.36
N THR A 10 -0.43 -17.10 -8.42
CA THR A 10 0.22 -15.79 -8.56
C THR A 10 -0.83 -14.69 -8.70
N VAL A 11 -1.87 -14.94 -9.49
CA VAL A 11 -3.00 -14.02 -9.66
C VAL A 11 -3.75 -13.84 -8.34
N PHE A 12 -4.05 -14.94 -7.64
CA PHE A 12 -4.70 -14.87 -6.32
C PHE A 12 -3.86 -14.09 -5.29
N SER A 13 -2.57 -14.40 -5.18
CA SER A 13 -1.66 -13.69 -4.26
C SER A 13 -1.57 -12.19 -4.59
N PHE A 14 -1.64 -11.86 -5.88
CA PHE A 14 -1.64 -10.48 -6.34
C PHE A 14 -2.91 -9.74 -5.90
N ILE A 15 -4.10 -10.33 -6.10
CA ILE A 15 -5.38 -9.74 -5.71
C ILE A 15 -5.44 -9.53 -4.20
N VAL A 16 -5.05 -10.54 -3.41
CA VAL A 16 -5.07 -10.44 -1.94
C VAL A 16 -4.15 -9.33 -1.46
N ARG A 17 -2.93 -9.23 -2.00
CA ARG A 17 -2.03 -8.13 -1.69
C ARG A 17 -2.63 -6.78 -2.03
N TRP A 18 -3.19 -6.65 -3.23
CA TRP A 18 -3.72 -5.38 -3.71
C TRP A 18 -4.87 -4.89 -2.83
N ALA A 19 -5.79 -5.79 -2.47
CA ALA A 19 -6.85 -5.52 -1.50
C ALA A 19 -6.28 -5.11 -0.13
N MET A 20 -5.26 -5.83 0.37
CA MET A 20 -4.60 -5.52 1.64
C MET A 20 -3.97 -4.12 1.64
N LEU A 21 -3.27 -3.76 0.55
CA LEU A 21 -2.68 -2.43 0.39
C LEU A 21 -3.75 -1.35 0.47
N ILE A 22 -4.79 -1.46 -0.35
CA ILE A 22 -5.86 -0.45 -0.42
C ILE A 22 -6.52 -0.28 0.94
N PHE A 23 -6.87 -1.40 1.58
CA PHE A 23 -7.52 -1.39 2.88
C PHE A 23 -6.66 -0.71 3.96
N LEU A 24 -5.40 -1.14 4.11
CA LEU A 24 -4.50 -0.56 5.11
C LEU A 24 -4.17 0.90 4.81
N PHE A 25 -3.95 1.24 3.55
CA PHE A 25 -3.61 2.59 3.13
C PHE A 25 -4.75 3.56 3.43
N ILE A 26 -5.99 3.22 3.06
CA ILE A 26 -7.16 4.07 3.31
C ILE A 26 -7.39 4.21 4.82
N LEU A 27 -7.42 3.12 5.57
CA LEU A 27 -7.61 3.22 7.02
C LEU A 27 -6.54 4.08 7.69
N THR A 28 -5.28 3.89 7.34
CA THR A 28 -4.18 4.69 7.87
C THR A 28 -4.37 6.16 7.51
N ALA A 29 -4.63 6.46 6.23
CA ALA A 29 -4.86 7.83 5.77
C ALA A 29 -6.02 8.51 6.51
N THR A 30 -7.15 7.83 6.66
CA THR A 30 -8.31 8.34 7.39
C THR A 30 -7.97 8.63 8.84
N GLN A 31 -7.27 7.73 9.53
CA GLN A 31 -6.94 7.94 10.94
C GLN A 31 -5.98 9.11 11.15
N PHE A 32 -5.01 9.33 10.26
CA PHE A 32 -4.14 10.51 10.29
C PHE A 32 -4.92 11.80 10.02
N ASN A 33 -5.78 11.81 9.00
CA ASN A 33 -6.62 12.99 8.70
C ASN A 33 -7.54 13.35 9.87
N LEU A 34 -8.16 12.34 10.51
CA LEU A 34 -9.03 12.55 11.68
C LEU A 34 -8.24 12.98 12.92
N ALA A 35 -6.99 12.52 13.07
CA ALA A 35 -6.10 12.97 14.13
C ALA A 35 -5.72 14.46 13.96
N GLU A 36 -5.45 14.91 12.73
CA GLU A 36 -5.25 16.34 12.43
C GLU A 36 -6.48 17.17 12.78
N ILE A 37 -7.68 16.69 12.41
CA ILE A 37 -8.96 17.34 12.76
C ILE A 37 -9.14 17.42 14.28
N ALA A 38 -8.86 16.34 15.00
CA ALA A 38 -8.94 16.32 16.47
C ALA A 38 -7.92 17.28 17.11
N ALA A 39 -6.73 17.42 16.52
CA ALA A 39 -5.70 18.36 16.98
C ALA A 39 -6.11 19.84 16.82
N LEU A 40 -7.05 20.15 15.93
CA LEU A 40 -7.66 21.48 15.80
C LEU A 40 -8.72 21.78 16.88
N GLY A 41 -8.93 20.88 17.83
CA GLY A 41 -9.89 21.04 18.93
C GLY A 41 -11.31 20.56 18.61
N LEU A 42 -11.51 19.90 17.46
CA LEU A 42 -12.79 19.30 17.11
C LEU A 42 -12.96 17.95 17.80
N ASN A 43 -14.15 17.70 18.34
CA ASN A 43 -14.47 16.39 18.88
C ASN A 43 -14.68 15.40 17.73
N VAL A 44 -13.92 14.30 17.73
CA VAL A 44 -14.06 13.22 16.75
C VAL A 44 -14.40 11.92 17.49
N PRO A 45 -15.70 11.69 17.79
CA PRO A 45 -16.18 10.47 18.42
C PRO A 45 -15.73 9.21 17.68
N PHE A 46 -15.56 8.11 18.41
CA PHE A 46 -15.17 6.83 17.82
C PHE A 46 -16.15 6.35 16.72
N ALA A 47 -17.45 6.59 16.91
CA ALA A 47 -18.47 6.26 15.92
C ALA A 47 -18.21 6.98 14.58
N ASP A 48 -17.85 8.27 14.62
CA ASP A 48 -17.53 9.05 13.43
C ASP A 48 -16.24 8.56 12.79
N ARG A 49 -15.22 8.19 13.58
CA ARG A 49 -13.99 7.60 13.03
C ARG A 49 -14.27 6.33 12.23
N LEU A 50 -15.17 5.47 12.72
CA LEU A 50 -15.56 4.25 12.03
C LEU A 50 -16.40 4.55 10.78
N ALA A 51 -17.38 5.45 10.89
CA ALA A 51 -18.23 5.85 9.78
C ALA A 51 -17.42 6.48 8.64
N THR A 52 -16.51 7.41 8.95
CA THR A 52 -15.61 8.04 7.97
C THR A 52 -14.68 7.00 7.34
N SER A 53 -14.14 6.06 8.13
CA SER A 53 -13.29 5.00 7.58
C SER A 53 -14.03 4.11 6.58
N ALA A 54 -15.29 3.76 6.87
CA ALA A 54 -16.12 3.00 5.93
C ALA A 54 -16.44 3.81 4.66
N GLN A 55 -16.75 5.10 4.82
CA GLN A 55 -17.05 5.99 3.70
C GLN A 55 -15.83 6.21 2.81
N ASP A 56 -14.66 6.45 3.40
CA ASP A 56 -13.39 6.57 2.67
C ASP A 56 -12.99 5.27 1.99
N LEU A 57 -13.30 4.11 2.58
CA LEU A 57 -13.04 2.82 1.95
C LEU A 57 -13.88 2.64 0.69
N VAL A 58 -15.14 3.09 0.67
CA VAL A 58 -15.99 3.02 -0.52
C VAL A 58 -15.61 4.09 -1.54
N GLY A 59 -15.45 5.34 -1.10
CA GLY A 59 -15.21 6.49 -1.98
C GLY A 59 -13.76 6.58 -2.48
N GLY A 60 -12.79 6.20 -1.66
CA GLY A 60 -11.36 6.25 -1.97
C GLY A 60 -10.84 5.05 -2.74
N LEU A 61 -11.57 3.93 -2.73
CA LEU A 61 -11.12 2.69 -3.39
C LEU A 61 -10.74 2.91 -4.86
N PRO A 62 -11.56 3.50 -5.74
CA PRO A 62 -11.19 3.64 -7.16
C PRO A 62 -9.88 4.40 -7.36
N LEU A 63 -9.68 5.49 -6.62
CA LEU A 63 -8.51 6.36 -6.73
C LEU A 63 -7.25 5.66 -6.21
N ILE A 64 -7.31 5.13 -4.98
CA ILE A 64 -6.17 4.48 -4.33
C ILE A 64 -5.79 3.19 -5.06
N ALA A 65 -6.80 2.40 -5.46
CA ALA A 65 -6.62 1.18 -6.22
C ALA A 65 -5.91 1.44 -7.55
N THR A 66 -6.25 2.53 -8.23
CA THR A 66 -5.59 2.93 -9.48
C THR A 66 -4.15 3.36 -9.20
N ILE A 67 -3.96 4.43 -8.44
CA ILE A 67 -2.64 5.08 -8.30
C ILE A 67 -1.62 4.14 -7.63
N PHE A 68 -1.97 3.62 -6.45
CA PHE A 68 -1.06 2.79 -5.67
C PHE A 68 -1.02 1.35 -6.19
N GLY A 69 -2.11 0.87 -6.78
CA GLY A 69 -2.13 -0.44 -7.43
C GLY A 69 -1.18 -0.53 -8.61
N PHE A 70 -1.16 0.47 -9.49
CA PHE A 70 -0.21 0.52 -10.60
C PHE A 70 1.24 0.65 -10.13
N GLY A 71 1.50 1.48 -9.11
CA GLY A 71 2.83 1.53 -8.47
C GLY A 71 3.27 0.16 -7.94
N PHE A 72 2.37 -0.57 -7.28
CA PHE A 72 2.63 -1.92 -6.77
C PHE A 72 2.72 -3.00 -7.84
N LEU A 73 2.02 -2.85 -8.96
CA LEU A 73 2.12 -3.72 -10.13
C LEU A 73 3.55 -3.74 -10.66
N ILE A 74 4.20 -2.57 -10.66
CA ILE A 74 5.57 -2.40 -11.16
C ILE A 74 6.61 -2.78 -10.10
N ALA A 75 6.43 -2.35 -8.85
CA ALA A 75 7.42 -2.56 -7.79
C ALA A 75 7.72 -4.04 -7.54
N MET A 76 6.73 -4.92 -7.68
CA MET A 76 6.81 -6.29 -7.18
C MET A 76 7.54 -7.27 -8.11
N PRO A 77 7.38 -7.19 -9.45
CA PRO A 77 8.31 -7.81 -10.38
C PRO A 77 9.75 -7.35 -10.17
N VAL A 78 9.96 -6.05 -9.99
CA VAL A 78 11.29 -5.45 -9.77
C VAL A 78 11.94 -6.04 -8.53
N THR A 79 11.23 -6.09 -7.40
CA THR A 79 11.77 -6.67 -6.17
C THR A 79 12.00 -8.18 -6.29
N GLY A 80 11.18 -8.87 -7.08
CA GLY A 80 11.38 -10.28 -7.39
C GLY A 80 12.65 -10.56 -8.21
N VAL A 81 13.12 -9.61 -9.02
CA VAL A 81 14.42 -9.68 -9.72
C VAL A 81 15.55 -9.35 -8.75
N ILE A 82 15.43 -8.25 -8.01
CA ILE A 82 16.43 -7.80 -7.02
C ILE A 82 16.69 -8.89 -5.97
N ALA A 83 15.66 -9.54 -5.44
CA ALA A 83 15.80 -10.61 -4.45
C ALA A 83 16.69 -11.76 -4.94
N ARG A 84 16.64 -12.08 -6.24
CA ARG A 84 17.49 -13.13 -6.84
C ARG A 84 18.94 -12.69 -6.97
N TRP A 85 19.17 -11.40 -7.22
CA TRP A 85 20.50 -10.84 -7.42
C TRP A 85 21.23 -10.64 -6.10
N VAL A 86 20.54 -10.08 -5.10
CA VAL A 86 21.12 -9.70 -3.80
C VAL A 86 21.06 -10.86 -2.79
N LYS A 87 20.46 -12.01 -3.15
CA LYS A 87 20.30 -13.21 -2.29
C LYS A 87 19.65 -12.93 -0.93
N ILE A 88 18.85 -11.87 -0.84
CA ILE A 88 18.08 -11.54 0.37
C ILE A 88 16.82 -12.40 0.48
N LEU A 89 16.30 -12.52 1.69
CA LEU A 89 15.08 -13.27 1.95
C LEU A 89 13.92 -12.65 1.14
N PRO A 90 13.19 -13.43 0.33
CA PRO A 90 12.14 -12.89 -0.56
C PRO A 90 11.08 -12.06 0.18
N HIS A 91 10.75 -12.43 1.42
CA HIS A 91 9.78 -11.70 2.24
C HIS A 91 10.24 -10.27 2.56
N VAL A 92 11.52 -10.11 2.92
CA VAL A 92 12.12 -8.80 3.21
C VAL A 92 12.20 -7.97 1.93
N ALA A 93 12.58 -8.58 0.81
CA ALA A 93 12.65 -7.90 -0.48
C ALA A 93 11.31 -7.31 -0.92
N HIS A 94 10.22 -8.09 -0.82
CA HIS A 94 8.89 -7.61 -1.20
C HIS A 94 8.32 -6.63 -0.17
N ALA A 95 8.63 -6.75 1.11
CA ALA A 95 8.25 -5.77 2.13
C ALA A 95 8.93 -4.42 1.87
N LEU A 96 10.24 -4.39 1.67
CA LEU A 96 10.97 -3.18 1.30
C LEU A 96 10.49 -2.62 -0.04
N GLY A 97 10.22 -3.50 -1.00
CA GLY A 97 9.60 -3.14 -2.28
C GLY A 97 8.26 -2.44 -2.13
N GLY A 98 7.42 -2.94 -1.23
CA GLY A 98 6.14 -2.33 -0.94
C GLY A 98 6.28 -0.98 -0.24
N PHE A 99 7.19 -0.88 0.73
CA PHE A 99 7.52 0.37 1.41
C PHE A 99 7.98 1.45 0.42
N VAL A 100 9.01 1.13 -0.36
CA VAL A 100 9.59 2.05 -1.35
C VAL A 100 8.58 2.34 -2.46
N GLY A 101 7.81 1.36 -2.91
CA GLY A 101 6.79 1.55 -3.95
C GLY A 101 5.71 2.56 -3.54
N VAL A 102 5.19 2.48 -2.31
CA VAL A 102 4.27 3.51 -1.78
C VAL A 102 4.98 4.85 -1.67
N GLY A 103 6.18 4.89 -1.09
CA GLY A 103 6.93 6.14 -0.89
C GLY A 103 7.25 6.87 -2.21
N VAL A 104 7.69 6.15 -3.23
CA VAL A 104 7.93 6.69 -4.59
C VAL A 104 6.63 7.20 -5.19
N THR A 105 5.52 6.49 -5.02
CA THR A 105 4.21 6.93 -5.53
C THR A 105 3.77 8.24 -4.85
N LEU A 106 3.89 8.33 -3.52
CA LEU A 106 3.60 9.55 -2.77
C LEU A 106 4.48 10.72 -3.19
N PHE A 107 5.79 10.48 -3.37
CA PHE A 107 6.73 11.49 -3.81
C PHE A 107 6.43 11.96 -5.24
N ALA A 108 6.11 11.03 -6.15
CA ALA A 108 5.72 11.34 -7.52
C ALA A 108 4.45 12.18 -7.56
N LEU A 109 3.42 11.84 -6.77
CA LEU A 109 2.21 12.66 -6.64
C LEU A 109 2.54 14.07 -6.16
N LYS A 110 3.38 14.20 -5.12
CA LYS A 110 3.80 15.50 -4.61
C LYS A 110 4.53 16.33 -5.67
N ALA A 111 5.41 15.71 -6.45
CA ALA A 111 6.14 16.35 -7.53
C ALA A 111 5.25 16.78 -8.69
N LEU A 112 4.25 15.96 -9.06
CA LEU A 112 3.34 16.22 -10.17
C LEU A 112 2.33 17.33 -9.87
N PHE A 113 1.80 17.38 -8.65
CA PHE A 113 0.74 18.33 -8.29
C PHE A 113 1.27 19.58 -7.58
N ALA A 114 2.56 19.64 -7.25
CA ALA A 114 3.19 20.70 -6.43
C ALA A 114 2.51 20.95 -5.06
N ILE A 115 1.62 20.04 -4.65
CA ILE A 115 0.95 19.97 -3.36
C ILE A 115 1.02 18.53 -2.86
N THR A 116 0.75 18.29 -1.58
CA THR A 116 0.63 16.92 -1.04
C THR A 116 -0.84 16.46 -1.14
N PRO A 117 -1.23 15.65 -2.13
CA PRO A 117 -2.65 15.37 -2.39
C PRO A 117 -3.26 14.44 -1.34
N ILE A 118 -2.42 13.59 -0.73
CA ILE A 118 -2.81 12.73 0.38
C ILE A 118 -2.48 13.47 1.67
N GLY A 119 -3.51 13.97 2.37
CA GLY A 119 -3.35 14.78 3.60
C GLY A 119 -2.43 14.12 4.63
N ALA A 120 -2.72 12.86 4.95
CA ALA A 120 -1.91 12.02 5.84
C ALA A 120 -0.42 11.89 5.46
N ALA A 121 0.01 12.24 4.25
CA ALA A 121 1.42 12.19 3.84
C ALA A 121 2.16 13.53 4.00
N ARG A 122 1.53 14.54 4.61
CA ARG A 122 2.15 15.88 4.81
C ARG A 122 3.32 15.83 5.77
N ASP A 123 3.14 15.13 6.87
CA ASP A 123 4.17 14.92 7.89
C ASP A 123 4.89 13.58 7.71
N ILE A 124 6.09 13.50 8.28
CA ILE A 124 6.95 12.31 8.15
C ILE A 124 6.30 11.07 8.79
N ASP A 125 5.59 11.24 9.90
CA ASP A 125 4.97 10.14 10.64
C ASP A 125 3.88 9.45 9.79
N GLY A 126 3.01 10.25 9.18
CA GLY A 126 1.96 9.73 8.32
C GLY A 126 2.50 9.20 6.99
N PHE A 127 3.54 9.84 6.42
CA PHE A 127 4.25 9.29 5.26
C PHE A 127 4.81 7.89 5.55
N ILE A 128 5.50 7.71 6.68
CA ILE A 128 6.06 6.41 7.08
C ILE A 128 4.94 5.40 7.32
N ALA A 129 3.85 5.77 8.00
CA ALA A 129 2.73 4.88 8.27
C ALA A 129 2.06 4.37 6.97
N LEU A 130 1.90 5.24 5.96
CA LEU A 130 1.41 4.86 4.65
C LEU A 130 2.38 3.91 3.93
N CYS A 131 3.69 4.17 4.02
CA CYS A 131 4.71 3.27 3.47
C CYS A 131 4.70 1.90 4.16
N LEU A 132 4.47 1.86 5.48
CA LEU A 132 4.32 0.60 6.22
C LEU A 132 3.11 -0.22 5.77
N SER A 133 2.00 0.44 5.40
CA SER A 133 0.86 -0.25 4.77
C SER A 133 1.29 -0.98 3.49
N GLY A 134 2.15 -0.35 2.69
CA GLY A 134 2.80 -0.99 1.55
C GLY A 134 3.71 -2.15 1.94
N ALA A 135 4.54 -1.98 2.97
CA ALA A 135 5.45 -3.01 3.43
C ALA A 135 4.71 -4.29 3.86
N ILE A 136 3.63 -4.14 4.63
CA ILE A 136 2.78 -5.24 5.09
C ILE A 136 2.16 -5.97 3.89
N ALA A 137 1.60 -5.24 2.93
CA ALA A 137 1.04 -5.83 1.72
C ALA A 137 2.12 -6.61 0.92
N GLY A 138 3.30 -6.03 0.74
CA GLY A 138 4.44 -6.68 0.08
C GLY A 138 4.88 -7.97 0.76
N TYR A 139 4.96 -7.96 2.09
CA TYR A 139 5.27 -9.15 2.89
C TYR A 139 4.22 -10.26 2.67
N VAL A 140 2.93 -9.93 2.77
CA VAL A 140 1.80 -10.87 2.60
C VAL A 140 1.86 -11.55 1.24
N PHE A 141 2.18 -10.82 0.18
CA PHE A 141 2.36 -11.41 -1.16
C PHE A 141 3.44 -12.49 -1.19
N SER A 142 4.61 -12.20 -0.61
CA SER A 142 5.69 -13.17 -0.57
C SER A 142 5.33 -14.39 0.29
N ALA A 143 4.61 -14.18 1.40
CA ALA A 143 4.13 -15.26 2.27
C ALA A 143 3.13 -16.19 1.55
N LEU A 144 2.15 -15.63 0.85
CA LEU A 144 1.16 -16.41 0.08
C LEU A 144 1.79 -17.14 -1.10
N LYS A 145 2.72 -16.48 -1.80
CA LYS A 145 3.44 -17.07 -2.93
C LYS A 145 4.30 -18.26 -2.48
N ALA A 146 4.96 -18.17 -1.33
CA ALA A 146 5.75 -19.27 -0.76
C ALA A 146 4.85 -20.48 -0.40
N ARG A 147 3.68 -20.24 0.21
CA ARG A 147 2.73 -21.30 0.57
C ARG A 147 2.13 -22.05 -0.63
N GLY A 148 1.96 -21.39 -1.78
CA GLY A 148 1.45 -22.04 -2.99
C GLY A 148 2.48 -22.90 -3.74
N GLN A 149 3.77 -22.79 -3.40
CA GLN A 149 4.85 -23.55 -4.02
C GLN A 149 5.19 -24.85 -3.29
N ASN A 150 4.78 -24.97 -2.03
CA ASN A 150 4.81 -26.22 -1.25
C ASN A 150 3.59 -27.08 -1.56
#